data_AF-A0A428WCJ4-F1
#
_entry.id   AF-A0A428WCJ4-F1
#
_cell.length_a   1.000
_cell.length_b   1.000
_cell.length_c   1.000
_cell.angle_alpha   90.00
_cell.angle_beta   90.00
_cell.angle_gamma   90.00
#
_symmetry.space_group_name_H-M   'P 1'
#
loop_
_entity.id
_entity.type
_entity.pdbx_description
1 polymer ?
#
loop_
_entity_poly.entity_id
_entity_poly.type
_entity_poly.pdbx_seq_one_letter_code
_entity_poly.pdbx_strand_id
1 'polypeptide(L)'
;PTLAQLTSPEQRWADREEDITAVSGDPFEVGQVFARRWKDRLPSPAPLKQLTADYPRIPHRIDGELLRYAARFGLLAHKDDQIDERDRYAIRAGFWREAGAPAAAEPSPAAD
;
A
#
# COMPACT_ATOMS: atom_id res chain seq x y z
N PRO A 1 3.03 12.49 -6.31
CA PRO A 1 3.97 11.64 -7.10
C PRO A 1 3.67 10.17 -6.79
N THR A 2 3.91 9.27 -7.74
CA THR A 2 3.80 7.82 -7.52
C THR A 2 5.11 7.26 -6.95
N LEU A 3 5.07 6.12 -6.26
CA LEU A 3 6.27 5.46 -5.73
C LEU A 3 7.27 5.17 -6.86
N ALA A 4 6.81 4.72 -8.02
CA ALA A 4 7.63 4.44 -9.20
C ALA A 4 8.37 5.69 -9.72
N GLN A 5 7.80 6.89 -9.55
CA GLN A 5 8.48 8.15 -9.91
C GLN A 5 9.57 8.54 -8.89
N LEU A 6 9.44 8.09 -7.65
CA LEU A 6 10.35 8.41 -6.55
C LEU A 6 11.46 7.37 -6.35
N THR A 7 11.44 6.27 -7.11
CA THR A 7 12.29 5.10 -6.88
C THR A 7 13.28 4.92 -8.02
N SER A 8 14.58 4.89 -7.70
CA SER A 8 15.63 4.60 -8.69
C SER A 8 15.60 3.12 -9.13
N PRO A 9 16.25 2.77 -10.26
CA PRO A 9 16.37 1.37 -10.68
C PRO A 9 17.00 0.46 -9.61
N GLU A 10 18.04 0.93 -8.93
CA GLU A 10 18.76 0.20 -7.89
C GLU A 10 17.87 -0.03 -6.66
N GLN A 11 17.16 1.01 -6.22
CA GLN A 11 16.19 0.90 -5.13
C GLN A 11 15.04 -0.05 -5.49
N ARG A 12 14.56 0.00 -6.73
CA ARG A 12 13.50 -0.89 -7.19
C ARG A 12 13.93 -2.36 -7.17
N TRP A 13 15.20 -2.63 -7.47
CA TRP A 13 15.76 -3.97 -7.36
C TRP A 13 15.85 -4.42 -5.90
N ALA A 14 16.40 -3.58 -5.01
CA ALA A 14 16.51 -3.87 -3.59
C ALA A 14 15.12 -4.08 -2.93
N ASP A 15 14.15 -3.23 -3.24
CA ASP A 15 12.77 -3.37 -2.80
C ASP A 15 12.16 -4.71 -3.18
N ARG A 16 12.45 -5.17 -4.40
CA ARG A 16 11.93 -6.43 -4.91
C ARG A 16 12.57 -7.61 -4.18
N GLU A 17 13.84 -7.53 -3.85
CA GLU A 17 14.52 -8.57 -3.07
C GLU A 17 13.96 -8.65 -1.64
N GLU A 18 13.70 -7.50 -1.01
CA GLU A 18 13.01 -7.43 0.28
C GLU A 18 11.57 -7.95 0.19
N ASP A 19 10.83 -7.59 -0.88
CA ASP A 19 9.46 -8.07 -1.11
C ASP A 19 9.40 -9.61 -1.18
N ILE A 20 10.44 -10.26 -1.71
CA ILE A 20 10.50 -11.72 -1.85
C ILE A 20 10.86 -12.39 -0.52
N THR A 21 11.72 -11.76 0.30
CA THR A 21 12.38 -12.43 1.44
C THR A 21 11.82 -12.05 2.80
N ALA A 22 11.16 -10.89 2.92
CA ALA A 22 10.82 -10.29 4.22
C ALA A 22 9.34 -9.92 4.39
N VAL A 23 8.55 -9.89 3.32
CA VAL A 23 7.13 -9.51 3.39
C VAL A 23 6.26 -10.77 3.33
N SER A 24 5.37 -10.94 4.30
CA SER A 24 4.61 -12.18 4.49
C SER A 24 3.53 -12.44 3.42
N GLY A 25 3.27 -11.45 2.58
CA GLY A 25 2.19 -11.46 1.59
C GLY A 25 0.83 -11.11 2.18
N ASP A 26 0.73 -10.79 3.48
CA ASP A 26 -0.50 -10.30 4.09
C ASP A 26 -0.94 -8.97 3.43
N PRO A 27 -2.22 -8.84 2.99
CA PRO A 27 -2.69 -7.65 2.28
C PRO A 27 -2.50 -6.35 3.08
N PHE A 28 -2.71 -6.39 4.40
CA PHE A 28 -2.57 -5.21 5.25
C PHE A 28 -1.10 -4.81 5.39
N GLU A 29 -0.20 -5.77 5.66
CA GLU A 29 1.25 -5.53 5.71
C GLU A 29 1.77 -4.97 4.38
N VAL A 30 1.35 -5.54 3.25
CA VAL A 30 1.71 -5.06 1.91
C VAL A 30 1.32 -3.59 1.71
N GLY A 31 0.15 -3.19 2.20
CA GLY A 31 -0.28 -1.80 2.23
C GLY A 31 0.64 -0.89 3.05
N GLN A 32 1.08 -1.35 4.22
CA GLN A 32 2.01 -0.62 5.07
C GLN A 32 3.39 -0.47 4.43
N VAL A 33 3.95 -1.54 3.87
CA VAL A 33 5.29 -1.49 3.24
C VAL A 33 5.30 -0.50 2.08
N PHE A 34 4.26 -0.51 1.25
CA PHE A 34 4.13 0.46 0.16
C PHE A 34 4.09 1.90 0.68
N ALA A 35 3.23 2.17 1.68
CA ALA A 35 3.07 3.51 2.25
C ALA A 35 4.37 4.02 2.89
N ARG A 36 5.09 3.16 3.64
CA ARG A 36 6.38 3.48 4.26
C ARG A 36 7.41 3.87 3.21
N ARG A 37 7.62 3.04 2.19
CA ARG A 37 8.56 3.35 1.09
C ARG A 37 8.19 4.61 0.34
N TRP A 38 6.90 4.84 0.11
CA TRP A 38 6.44 6.07 -0.54
C TRP A 38 6.75 7.29 0.30
N LYS A 39 6.44 7.27 1.61
CA LYS A 39 6.76 8.34 2.55
C LYS A 39 8.25 8.62 2.63
N ASP A 40 9.07 7.59 2.79
CA ASP A 40 10.52 7.71 2.98
C ASP A 40 11.22 8.32 1.76
N ARG A 41 10.58 8.22 0.57
CA ARG A 41 11.11 8.75 -0.69
C ARG A 41 10.49 10.08 -1.10
N LEU A 42 9.54 10.63 -0.32
CA LEU A 42 9.00 11.94 -0.62
C LEU A 42 10.07 13.02 -0.39
N PRO A 43 10.27 13.94 -1.36
CA PRO A 43 11.26 15.02 -1.21
C PRO A 43 10.83 16.10 -0.20
N SER A 44 9.58 16.07 0.25
CA SER A 44 8.98 17.05 1.17
C SER A 44 7.73 16.43 1.83
N PRO A 45 7.33 16.87 3.03
CA PRO A 45 6.10 16.42 3.68
C PRO A 45 4.81 16.95 3.01
N ALA A 46 4.89 17.90 2.08
CA ALA A 46 3.71 18.52 1.47
C ALA A 46 2.77 17.53 0.74
N PRO A 47 3.27 16.59 -0.09
CA PRO A 47 2.41 15.60 -0.73
C PRO A 47 1.73 14.64 0.26
N LEU A 48 2.40 14.31 1.38
CA LEU A 48 1.81 13.49 2.43
C LEU A 48 0.67 14.23 3.13
N LYS A 49 0.86 15.51 3.47
CA LYS A 49 -0.19 16.35 4.07
C LYS A 49 -1.40 16.54 3.17
N GLN A 50 -1.17 16.71 1.86
CA GLN A 50 -2.26 16.82 0.90
C GLN A 50 -3.04 15.50 0.80
N LEU A 51 -2.33 14.37 0.75
CA LEU A 51 -2.95 13.06 0.72
C LEU A 51 -3.81 12.80 1.97
N THR A 52 -3.31 13.09 3.16
CA THR A 52 -4.05 12.82 4.41
C THR A 52 -5.30 13.71 4.54
N ALA A 53 -5.35 14.86 3.88
CA ALA A 53 -6.55 15.69 3.80
C ALA A 53 -7.68 15.07 2.96
N ASP A 54 -7.35 14.17 2.02
CA ASP A 54 -8.31 13.47 1.17
C ASP A 54 -8.88 12.19 1.82
N TYR A 55 -8.41 11.85 3.03
CA TYR A 55 -8.86 10.70 3.79
C TYR A 55 -10.41 10.67 3.92
N PRO A 56 -11.08 9.53 3.68
CA PRO A 56 -10.54 8.17 3.47
C PRO A 56 -10.20 7.81 2.01
N ARG A 57 -10.32 8.74 1.05
CA ARG A 57 -10.11 8.44 -0.37
C ARG A 57 -8.63 8.53 -0.74
N ILE A 58 -8.12 7.45 -1.35
CA ILE A 58 -6.79 7.45 -1.97
C ILE A 58 -6.93 7.96 -3.41
N PRO A 59 -6.11 8.95 -3.85
CA PRO A 59 -6.09 9.38 -5.24
C PRO A 59 -5.87 8.21 -6.20
N HIS A 60 -6.67 8.11 -7.26
CA HIS A 60 -6.69 6.95 -8.18
C HIS A 60 -5.30 6.54 -8.71
N ARG A 61 -4.40 7.51 -8.94
CA ARG A 61 -3.03 7.23 -9.40
C ARG A 61 -2.21 6.45 -8.36
N ILE A 62 -2.36 6.77 -7.08
CA ILE A 62 -1.69 6.09 -5.97
C ILE A 62 -2.38 4.77 -5.68
N ASP A 63 -3.72 4.75 -5.63
CA ASP A 63 -4.50 3.53 -5.40
C ASP A 63 -4.21 2.46 -6.48
N GLY A 64 -4.19 2.85 -7.75
CA GLY A 64 -3.86 1.94 -8.84
C GLY A 64 -2.42 1.41 -8.79
N GLU A 65 -1.47 2.20 -8.30
CA GLU A 65 -0.09 1.74 -8.10
C GLU A 65 0.03 0.81 -6.90
N LEU A 66 -0.62 1.13 -5.80
CA LEU A 66 -0.71 0.32 -4.59
C LEU A 66 -1.26 -1.08 -4.91
N LEU A 67 -2.35 -1.16 -5.66
CA LEU A 67 -2.93 -2.45 -6.05
C LEU A 67 -2.03 -3.23 -7.01
N ARG A 68 -1.34 -2.57 -7.96
CA ARG A 68 -0.33 -3.25 -8.81
C ARG A 68 0.88 -3.73 -8.01
N TYR A 69 1.30 -2.98 -7.00
CA TYR A 69 2.36 -3.38 -6.09
C TYR A 69 1.95 -4.65 -5.32
N ALA A 70 0.72 -4.68 -4.80
CA ALA A 70 0.15 -5.79 -4.04
C ALA A 70 -0.05 -7.07 -4.87
N ALA A 71 -0.42 -6.94 -6.15
CA ALA A 71 -0.56 -8.08 -7.06
C ALA A 71 0.71 -8.94 -7.19
N ARG A 72 1.89 -8.37 -6.89
CA ARG A 72 3.18 -9.09 -6.96
C ARG A 72 3.37 -10.11 -5.84
N PHE A 73 2.56 -10.04 -4.78
CA PHE A 73 2.61 -10.95 -3.62
C PHE A 73 1.66 -12.15 -3.76
N GLY A 74 1.10 -12.37 -4.96
CA GLY A 74 0.17 -13.49 -5.18
C GLY A 74 -1.25 -13.25 -4.67
N LEU A 75 -1.59 -12.00 -4.30
CA LEU A 75 -2.92 -11.58 -3.83
C LEU A 75 -3.98 -11.52 -4.94
N LEU A 76 -3.78 -12.24 -6.04
CA LEU A 76 -4.72 -12.28 -7.15
C LEU A 76 -5.72 -13.42 -6.91
N ALA A 77 -7.02 -13.10 -6.93
CA ALA A 77 -8.06 -14.10 -6.96
C ALA A 77 -7.97 -14.88 -8.27
N HIS A 78 -7.91 -16.21 -8.18
CA HIS A 78 -7.63 -17.18 -9.24
C HIS A 78 -8.53 -17.13 -10.49
N LYS A 79 -9.53 -16.24 -10.56
CA LYS A 79 -10.49 -16.22 -11.65
C LYS A 79 -10.24 -15.13 -12.71
N ASP A 80 -9.59 -14.01 -12.36
CA ASP A 80 -9.47 -12.86 -13.28
C ASP A 80 -8.19 -12.02 -13.08
N ASP A 81 -7.15 -12.55 -12.41
CA ASP A 81 -5.97 -11.77 -11.99
C ASP A 81 -6.33 -10.48 -11.23
N GLN A 82 -7.44 -10.51 -10.48
CA GLN A 82 -7.92 -9.38 -9.68
C GLN A 82 -7.71 -9.66 -8.20
N ILE A 83 -7.20 -8.68 -7.46
CA ILE A 83 -7.24 -8.73 -5.99
C ILE A 83 -8.71 -8.76 -5.57
N ASP A 84 -9.07 -9.66 -4.65
CA ASP A 84 -10.44 -9.73 -4.15
C ASP A 84 -10.81 -8.48 -3.34
N GLU A 85 -12.10 -8.26 -3.16
CA GLU A 85 -12.60 -7.03 -2.55
C GLU A 85 -12.17 -6.90 -1.06
N ARG A 86 -12.07 -8.00 -0.32
CA ARG A 86 -11.63 -8.00 1.09
C ARG A 86 -10.16 -7.61 1.18
N ASP A 87 -9.33 -8.17 0.31
CA ASP A 87 -7.91 -7.87 0.25
C ASP A 87 -7.66 -6.42 -0.20
N ARG A 88 -8.46 -5.89 -1.13
CA ARG A 88 -8.41 -4.45 -1.48
C ARG A 88 -8.67 -3.55 -0.27
N TYR A 89 -9.68 -3.87 0.55
CA TYR A 89 -9.94 -3.10 1.76
C TYR A 89 -8.79 -3.21 2.76
N ALA A 90 -8.24 -4.40 2.97
CA ALA A 90 -7.10 -4.62 3.86
C ALA A 90 -5.84 -3.87 3.41
N ILE A 91 -5.50 -3.90 2.11
CA ILE A 91 -4.38 -3.15 1.54
C ILE A 91 -4.54 -1.65 1.77
N ARG A 92 -5.74 -1.10 1.51
CA ARG A 92 -6.02 0.32 1.72
C ARG A 92 -5.99 0.69 3.20
N ALA A 93 -6.45 -0.19 4.08
CA ALA A 93 -6.39 0.01 5.53
C ALA A 93 -4.93 0.06 6.02
N GLY A 94 -4.09 -0.88 5.57
CA GLY A 94 -2.65 -0.89 5.87
C GLY A 94 -1.94 0.36 5.36
N PHE A 95 -2.26 0.78 4.12
CA PHE A 95 -1.75 2.03 3.55
C PHE A 95 -2.06 3.23 4.44
N TRP A 96 -3.32 3.40 4.87
CA TRP A 96 -3.72 4.53 5.70
C TRP A 96 -3.15 4.48 7.11
N ARG A 97 -3.03 3.27 7.69
CA ARG A 97 -2.40 3.03 8.98
C ARG A 97 -0.97 3.58 8.99
N GLU A 98 -0.21 3.31 7.94
CA GLU A 98 1.17 3.78 7.80
C GLU A 98 1.26 5.24 7.31
N ALA A 99 0.34 5.70 6.46
CA ALA A 99 0.28 7.10 6.01
C ALA A 99 0.01 8.12 7.13
N GLY A 100 -0.37 7.65 8.33
CA GLY A 100 -0.62 8.49 9.49
C GLY A 100 -2.02 9.11 9.48
N ALA A 101 -2.99 8.46 8.83
CA ALA A 101 -4.39 8.83 8.99
C ALA A 101 -4.81 8.59 10.46
N PRO A 102 -5.70 9.43 11.04
CA PRO A 102 -6.31 9.11 12.32
C PRO A 102 -6.93 7.73 12.19
N ALA A 103 -6.68 6.84 13.16
CA ALA A 103 -7.11 5.46 13.10
C ALA A 103 -8.61 5.41 12.76
N ALA A 104 -8.94 5.10 11.51
CA ALA A 104 -10.26 4.63 11.20
C ALA A 104 -10.41 3.36 12.01
N ALA A 105 -11.43 3.34 12.86
CA ALA A 105 -11.82 2.17 13.62
C ALA A 105 -11.70 0.93 12.72
N GLU A 106 -10.71 0.09 13.05
CA GLU A 106 -10.58 -1.23 12.44
C GLU A 106 -11.93 -1.93 12.61
N PRO A 107 -12.50 -2.58 11.57
CA PRO A 107 -13.55 -3.53 11.81
C PRO A 107 -12.94 -4.62 12.68
N SER A 108 -13.31 -4.63 13.97
CA SER A 108 -12.94 -5.71 14.89
C SER A 108 -13.17 -7.05 14.20
N PRO A 109 -12.23 -8.02 14.29
CA PRO A 109 -12.57 -9.37 13.93
C PRO A 109 -13.68 -9.78 14.89
N ALA A 110 -14.89 -9.97 14.35
CA ALA A 110 -15.95 -10.63 15.08
C ALA A 110 -15.40 -12.01 15.45
N ALA A 111 -15.04 -12.17 16.73
CA ALA A 111 -14.82 -13.46 17.35
C ALA A 111 -16.20 -14.10 17.55
N ASP A 112 -16.43 -15.22 16.89
CA ASP A 112 -17.40 -16.23 17.30
C ASP A 112 -16.59 -17.41 17.86
#